data_AF-A0A7C7UF95-F1
#
_entry.id   AF-A0A7C7UF95-F1
#
_cell.length_a   1.000
_cell.length_b   1.000
_cell.length_c   1.000
_cell.angle_alpha   90.00
_cell.angle_beta   90.00
_cell.angle_gamma   90.00
#
_symmetry.space_group_name_H-M   'P 1'
#
loop_
_entity.id
_entity.type
_entity.pdbx_description
1 polymer ?
#
loop_
_entity_poly.entity_id
_entity_poly.type
_entity_poly.pdbx_seq_one_letter_code
_entity_poly.pdbx_strand_id
1 'polypeptide(L)' 'MSNISNEQSAESFFGEVISTYTRAQAIADGVLIDAGSMAREAGFKWPVALTSAVWADCVSWTEDDSKQQVHQDQSG' A
#
# COMPACT_ATOMS: atom_id res chain seq x y z
N MET A 1 -29.40 28.98 14.87
CA MET A 1 -28.01 28.49 14.76
C MET A 1 -27.72 28.36 13.28
N SER A 2 -26.89 29.25 12.76
CA SER A 2 -26.66 29.42 11.33
C SER A 2 -25.83 28.26 10.81
N ASN A 3 -26.42 27.40 9.96
CA ASN A 3 -25.67 26.42 9.20
C ASN A 3 -24.77 27.19 8.23
N ILE A 4 -23.46 27.19 8.50
CA ILE A 4 -22.46 27.69 7.56
C ILE A 4 -22.28 26.57 6.54
N SER A 5 -23.09 26.59 5.49
CA SER A 5 -22.81 25.86 4.26
C SER A 5 -21.49 26.40 3.72
N ASN A 6 -20.43 25.63 3.90
CA ASN A 6 -19.12 25.89 3.31
C ASN A 6 -19.16 25.51 1.83
N GLU A 7 -20.05 26.13 1.07
CA GLU A 7 -20.02 26.10 -0.40
C GLU A 7 -19.02 27.15 -0.86
N GLN A 8 -17.76 26.92 -0.54
CA GLN A 8 -16.69 27.59 -1.25
C GLN A 8 -16.54 26.84 -2.57
N SER A 9 -17.05 27.45 -3.63
CA SER A 9 -16.74 27.09 -5.02
C SER A 9 -15.23 27.24 -5.22
N ALA A 10 -14.49 26.22 -4.80
CA ALA A 10 -13.07 26.09 -5.03
C ALA A 10 -12.93 25.51 -6.44
N GLU A 11 -12.96 26.38 -7.45
CA GLU A 11 -12.30 26.03 -8.70
C GLU A 11 -10.88 25.61 -8.32
N SER A 12 -10.56 24.34 -8.54
CA SER A 12 -9.22 23.83 -8.27
C SER A 12 -8.25 24.67 -9.10
N PHE A 13 -7.11 25.03 -8.51
CA PHE A 13 -6.06 25.78 -9.22
C PHE A 13 -5.65 25.10 -10.54
N PHE A 14 -5.87 23.78 -10.66
CA PHE A 14 -5.55 22.96 -11.82
C PHE A 14 -6.77 22.65 -12.71
N GLY A 15 -7.93 23.27 -12.47
CA GLY A 15 -9.18 22.97 -13.18
C GLY A 15 -9.94 21.77 -12.62
N GLU A 16 -10.92 21.27 -13.37
CA GLU A 16 -11.75 20.13 -12.98
C GLU A 16 -10.96 18.82 -13.01
N VAL A 17 -11.20 17.95 -12.03
CA VAL A 17 -10.59 16.61 -11.98
C VAL A 17 -11.20 15.73 -13.06
N ILE A 18 -10.40 15.35 -14.06
CA ILE A 18 -10.85 14.48 -15.17
C ILE A 18 -10.74 12.98 -14.88
N SER A 19 -10.00 12.59 -13.83
CA SER A 19 -9.84 11.19 -13.42
C SER A 19 -9.46 11.10 -11.94
N THR A 20 -10.05 10.13 -11.23
CA THR A 20 -9.70 9.80 -9.85
C THR A 20 -9.39 8.31 -9.77
N TYR A 21 -8.29 7.96 -9.09
CA TYR A 21 -7.92 6.57 -8.83
C TYR A 21 -7.64 6.39 -7.35
N THR A 22 -8.54 5.68 -6.67
CA THR A 22 -8.50 5.54 -5.22
C THR A 22 -7.58 4.39 -4.79
N ARG A 23 -7.11 4.44 -3.54
CA ARG A 23 -6.37 3.32 -2.93
C ARG A 23 -7.17 2.01 -2.98
N ALA A 24 -8.49 2.08 -2.77
CA ALA A 24 -9.35 0.90 -2.81
C ALA A 24 -9.40 0.28 -4.21
N GLN A 25 -9.49 1.09 -5.26
CA GLN A 25 -9.40 0.62 -6.64
C GLN A 25 -8.02 0.03 -6.94
N ALA A 26 -6.94 0.70 -6.53
CA ALA A 26 -5.58 0.17 -6.72
C ALA A 26 -5.34 -1.19 -6.05
N ILE A 27 -5.98 -1.44 -4.91
CA ILE A 27 -5.95 -2.75 -4.24
C ILE A 27 -6.81 -3.77 -4.99
N ALA A 28 -8.01 -3.39 -5.41
CA ALA A 28 -8.90 -4.28 -6.18
C ALA A 28 -8.28 -4.70 -7.53
N ASP A 29 -7.54 -3.79 -8.18
CA ASP A 29 -6.84 -4.03 -9.44
C ASP A 29 -5.50 -4.77 -9.24
N GLY A 30 -5.06 -4.99 -8.00
CA GLY A 30 -3.80 -5.68 -7.67
C GLY A 30 -2.53 -4.86 -7.93
N VAL A 31 -2.64 -3.56 -8.22
CA VAL A 31 -1.49 -2.65 -8.34
C VAL A 31 -0.84 -2.42 -6.97
N LEU A 32 -1.67 -2.35 -5.93
CA LEU A 32 -1.26 -2.29 -4.52
C LEU A 32 -1.69 -3.56 -3.79
N ILE A 33 -0.80 -4.07 -2.94
CA ILE A 33 -1.05 -5.20 -2.05
C ILE A 33 -1.09 -4.69 -0.61
N ASP A 34 -2.18 -4.96 0.10
CA ASP A 34 -2.36 -4.54 1.48
C ASP A 34 -1.44 -5.34 2.41
N ALA A 35 -0.54 -4.65 3.13
CA ALA A 35 0.37 -5.27 4.07
C ALA A 35 -0.28 -5.52 5.45
N GLY A 36 -1.45 -4.92 5.71
CA GLY A 36 -2.36 -5.26 6.80
C GLY A 36 -1.71 -5.58 8.15
N SER A 37 -1.82 -6.84 8.56
CA SER A 37 -1.32 -7.35 9.85
C SER A 37 0.20 -7.27 9.98
N MET A 38 0.93 -7.62 8.92
CA MET A 38 2.40 -7.59 8.91
C MET A 38 2.92 -6.18 9.18
N ALA A 39 2.30 -5.16 8.56
CA ALA A 39 2.66 -3.77 8.81
C ALA A 39 2.39 -3.36 10.27
N ARG A 40 1.26 -3.79 10.84
CA ARG A 40 0.95 -3.52 12.26
C ARG A 40 1.95 -4.17 13.20
N GLU A 41 2.32 -5.43 12.93
CA GLU A 41 3.33 -6.17 13.70
C GLU A 41 4.71 -5.52 13.63
N ALA A 42 5.06 -4.94 12.48
CA ALA A 42 6.27 -4.13 12.29
C ALA A 42 6.21 -2.73 12.95
N GLY A 43 5.10 -2.38 13.62
CA GLY A 43 4.96 -1.12 14.35
C GLY A 43 4.42 0.06 13.53
N PHE A 44 3.95 -0.16 12.30
CA PHE A 44 3.29 0.89 11.53
C PHE A 44 1.93 1.24 12.14
N LYS A 45 1.74 2.54 12.40
CA LYS A 45 0.49 3.09 12.97
C LYS A 45 -0.60 3.35 11.94
N TRP A 46 -0.22 3.44 10.66
CA TRP A 46 -1.11 3.76 9.55
C TRP A 46 -1.26 2.56 8.61
N PRO A 47 -2.37 2.44 7.87
CA PRO A 47 -2.51 1.39 6.86
C PRO A 47 -1.42 1.48 5.80
N VAL A 48 -0.73 0.37 5.55
CA VAL A 48 0.38 0.29 4.58
C VAL A 48 -0.03 -0.63 3.44
N ALA A 49 0.27 -0.22 2.21
CA ALA A 49 0.23 -1.08 1.04
C ALA A 49 1.55 -0.97 0.28
N LEU A 50 1.98 -2.08 -0.32
CA LEU A 50 3.17 -2.17 -1.16
C LEU A 50 2.73 -2.29 -2.63
N THR A 51 3.57 -1.86 -3.57
CA THR A 51 3.29 -2.17 -4.98
C THR A 51 3.43 -3.68 -5.21
N SER A 52 2.73 -4.20 -6.21
CA SER A 52 2.85 -5.61 -6.58
C SER A 52 4.28 -6.04 -6.87
N ALA A 53 5.09 -5.17 -7.49
CA ALA A 53 6.51 -5.41 -7.75
C ALA A 53 7.31 -5.54 -6.44
N VAL A 54 7.19 -4.59 -5.51
CA VAL A 54 7.91 -4.65 -4.22
C VAL A 54 7.48 -5.86 -3.40
N TRP A 55 6.19 -6.21 -3.44
CA TRP A 55 5.71 -7.42 -2.78
C TRP A 55 6.35 -8.67 -3.38
N ALA A 56 6.37 -8.79 -4.72
CA ALA A 56 6.96 -9.93 -5.41
C ALA A 56 8.46 -10.08 -5.10
N ASP A 57 9.18 -8.96 -5.12
CA ASP A 57 10.64 -8.98 -5.03
C ASP A 57 11.16 -9.10 -3.58
N CYS A 58 10.40 -8.63 -2.59
CA CYS A 58 10.90 -8.46 -1.22
C CYS A 58 10.07 -9.15 -0.15
N VAL A 59 8.86 -9.60 -0.45
CA VAL A 59 7.92 -10.12 0.56
C VAL A 59 7.44 -11.53 0.24
N SER A 60 7.03 -11.79 -1.01
CA SER A 60 6.59 -13.13 -1.38
C SER A 60 7.77 -14.07 -1.44
N TRP A 61 7.83 -14.99 -0.49
CA TRP A 61 8.78 -16.09 -0.52
C TRP A 61 8.33 -17.14 -1.53
N THR A 62 9.15 -17.39 -2.53
CA THR A 62 8.97 -18.42 -3.54
C THR A 62 9.85 -19.64 -3.23
N GLU A 63 9.59 -20.78 -3.87
CA GLU A 63 10.43 -21.97 -3.72
C GLU A 63 11.88 -21.74 -4.20
N ASP A 64 12.10 -20.77 -5.10
CA ASP A 64 13.44 -20.41 -5.56
C ASP A 64 14.24 -19.64 -4.50
N ASP A 65 13.57 -18.86 -3.63
CA ASP A 65 14.20 -18.22 -2.47
C ASP A 65 14.68 -19.27 -1.45
N SER A 66 13.96 -20.40 -1.34
CA SER A 66 14.35 -21.53 -0.49
C SER A 66 15.65 -22.19 -0.97
N LYS A 67 15.93 -22.18 -2.27
CA LYS A 67 17.14 -22.77 -2.86
C LYS A 67 18.38 -21.88 -2.69
N GLN A 68 18.18 -20.58 -2.42
CA GLN A 68 19.26 -19.62 -2.14
C GLN A 68 19.61 -19.56 -0.64
N GLN A 69 19.00 -20.40 0.20
CA GLN A 69 19.37 -20.55 1.60
C GLN A 69 20.84 -20.93 1.73
N VAL A 70 21.64 -20.00 2.26
CA VAL A 70 22.96 -20.33 2.80
C VAL A 70 22.75 -21.25 3.98
N HIS A 71 23.41 -22.40 3.99
CA HIS A 71 23.33 -23.38 5.08
C HIS A 71 23.91 -22.77 6.37
N GLN A 72 23.07 -22.07 7.14
CA GLN A 72 23.35 -21.71 8.51
C GLN A 72 23.03 -22.92 9.39
N ASP A 73 24.03 -23.40 10.11
CA ASP A 73 23.83 -24.42 11.13
C ASP A 73 23.48 -23.79 12.49
N GLN A 74 23.12 -24.61 13.47
CA GLN A 74 22.71 -24.13 14.80
C GLN A 74 23.86 -23.54 15.64
N SER A 75 25.09 -23.52 15.13
CA SER A 75 26.28 -23.01 15.82
C SER A 75 26.57 -21.54 15.49
N GLY A 76 25.95 -20.99 14.43
CA GLY A 76 26.19 -19.63 13.93
C GLY A 76 27.36 -19.54 12.97
#